data_AF-A0A060CEP9-F1
#
_entry.id   AF-A0A060CEP9-F1
#
_cell.length_a   1.000
_cell.length_b   1.000
_cell.length_c   1.000
_cell.angle_alpha   90.00
_cell.angle_beta   90.00
_cell.angle_gamma   90.00
#
_symmetry.space_group_name_H-M   'P 1'
#
loop_
_entity.id
_entity.type
_entity.pdbx_description
1 polymer ?
#
loop_
_entity_poly.entity_id
_entity_poly.type
_entity_poly.pdbx_seq_one_letter_code
_entity_poly.pdbx_strand_id
1 'polypeptide(L)'
;LRAFNGRIKPYNVKYWCIGNENYLTGGRHIKESDSVYAAKLYTWVKVIHEKYPDLHLMGVGHTARWNKTVLEKNGQYIDFLTQHYYVNSQVRDGKIENPNSTLFAPAKMEAHLKLLGKTTYRNQYKIGKNP
;
A
#
# COMPACT_ATOMS: atom_id res chain seq x y z
N LEU A 1 -28.36 -4.79 -9.45
CA LEU A 1 -27.71 -6.02 -8.92
C LEU A 1 -27.64 -6.08 -7.40
N ARG A 2 -26.97 -5.15 -6.67
CA ARG A 2 -26.86 -5.19 -5.18
C ARG A 2 -28.19 -5.41 -4.43
N ALA A 3 -29.21 -4.60 -4.74
CA ALA A 3 -30.54 -4.71 -4.12
C ALA A 3 -31.26 -6.02 -4.48
N PHE A 4 -31.15 -6.43 -5.73
CA PHE A 4 -31.67 -7.71 -6.22
C PHE A 4 -31.04 -8.90 -5.47
N ASN A 5 -29.75 -8.82 -5.18
CA ASN A 5 -29.02 -9.84 -4.40
C ASN A 5 -29.25 -9.70 -2.87
N GLY A 6 -30.36 -9.10 -2.42
CA GLY A 6 -30.79 -9.09 -1.03
C GLY A 6 -30.27 -7.94 -0.15
N ARG A 7 -29.42 -7.05 -0.66
CA ARG A 7 -28.94 -5.88 0.10
C ARG A 7 -29.49 -4.59 -0.49
N ILE A 8 -30.52 -4.00 0.12
CA ILE A 8 -31.19 -2.78 -0.40
C ILE A 8 -30.40 -1.50 -0.15
N LYS A 9 -29.75 -1.35 1.02
CA LYS A 9 -28.94 -0.16 1.36
C LYS A 9 -27.47 -0.32 0.91
N PRO A 10 -26.77 0.75 0.50
CA PRO A 10 -25.34 0.69 0.20
C PRO A 10 -24.51 0.11 1.36
N TYR A 11 -23.34 -0.45 1.04
CA TYR A 11 -22.39 -0.92 2.05
C TYR A 11 -21.57 0.22 2.67
N ASN A 12 -21.52 1.39 2.00
CA ASN A 12 -20.78 2.57 2.45
C ASN A 12 -19.30 2.28 2.77
N VAL A 13 -18.65 1.47 1.92
CA VAL A 13 -17.21 1.16 2.06
C VAL A 13 -16.42 2.42 1.71
N LYS A 14 -15.80 3.04 2.73
CA LYS A 14 -15.09 4.32 2.60
C LYS A 14 -13.64 4.20 2.13
N TYR A 15 -13.03 3.05 2.35
CA TYR A 15 -11.60 2.85 2.12
C TYR A 15 -11.37 1.84 1.01
N TRP A 16 -10.56 2.21 0.02
CA TRP A 16 -10.30 1.38 -1.17
C TRP A 16 -8.81 1.30 -1.47
N CYS A 17 -8.26 0.08 -1.41
CA CYS A 17 -6.93 -0.21 -1.94
C CYS A 17 -7.00 -0.41 -3.45
N ILE A 18 -6.19 0.35 -4.20
CA ILE A 18 -6.15 0.26 -5.65
C ILE A 18 -4.99 -0.67 -6.05
N GLY A 19 -5.30 -1.96 -6.09
CA GLY A 19 -4.34 -3.05 -6.31
C GLY A 19 -3.92 -3.74 -5.02
N ASN A 20 -3.09 -4.77 -5.17
CA ASN A 20 -2.51 -5.54 -4.07
C ASN A 20 -1.17 -6.11 -4.53
N GLU A 21 -0.09 -5.74 -3.83
CA GLU A 21 1.27 -6.27 -4.06
C GLU A 21 1.65 -6.43 -5.54
N ASN A 22 1.32 -5.45 -6.38
CA ASN A 22 1.51 -5.51 -7.84
C ASN A 22 2.97 -5.80 -8.27
N TYR A 23 3.93 -5.67 -7.36
CA TYR A 23 5.35 -6.00 -7.53
C TYR A 23 5.66 -7.49 -7.41
N LEU A 24 4.70 -8.33 -7.04
CA LEU A 24 4.83 -9.79 -7.02
C LEU A 24 4.13 -10.40 -8.23
N THR A 25 4.55 -11.61 -8.56
CA THR A 25 3.79 -12.49 -9.45
C THR A 25 2.90 -13.36 -8.56
N GLY A 26 1.59 -13.38 -8.82
CA GLY A 26 0.65 -14.13 -7.98
C GLY A 26 -0.66 -14.40 -8.72
N GLY A 27 -1.14 -15.65 -8.65
CA GLY A 27 -2.35 -16.08 -9.33
C GLY A 27 -2.28 -15.82 -10.85
N ARG A 28 -3.21 -14.98 -11.35
CA ARG A 28 -3.31 -14.60 -12.78
C ARG A 28 -2.62 -13.28 -13.12
N HIS A 29 -1.92 -12.64 -12.17
CA HIS A 29 -1.31 -11.33 -12.38
C HIS A 29 0.18 -11.44 -12.73
N ILE A 30 0.57 -10.64 -13.72
CA ILE A 30 1.96 -10.42 -14.10
C ILE A 30 2.51 -9.30 -13.21
N LYS A 31 3.71 -9.51 -12.69
CA LYS A 31 4.45 -8.50 -11.93
C LYS A 31 4.58 -7.19 -12.71
N GLU A 32 4.24 -6.09 -12.07
CA GLU A 32 4.36 -4.74 -12.61
C GLU A 32 5.66 -4.07 -12.15
N SER A 33 6.19 -3.18 -12.98
CA SER A 33 7.19 -2.21 -12.52
C SER A 33 6.52 -1.09 -11.72
N ASP A 34 7.33 -0.36 -10.97
CA ASP A 34 6.92 0.86 -10.25
C ASP A 34 6.23 1.88 -11.16
N SER A 35 6.78 2.12 -12.35
CA SER A 35 6.23 3.06 -13.34
C SER A 35 4.90 2.59 -13.94
N VAL A 36 4.75 1.30 -14.23
CA VAL A 36 3.52 0.71 -14.79
C VAL A 36 2.40 0.79 -13.77
N TYR A 37 2.66 0.38 -12.53
CA TYR A 37 1.68 0.48 -11.46
C TYR A 37 1.29 1.94 -11.22
N ALA A 38 2.26 2.86 -11.12
CA ALA A 38 1.98 4.28 -10.90
C ALA A 38 1.15 4.92 -12.03
N ALA A 39 1.30 4.47 -13.28
CA ALA A 39 0.48 4.91 -14.39
C ALA A 39 -0.96 4.39 -14.30
N LYS A 40 -1.16 3.11 -13.96
CA LYS A 40 -2.50 2.53 -13.77
C LYS A 40 -3.20 3.14 -12.57
N LEU A 41 -2.48 3.35 -11.47
CA LEU A 41 -2.99 4.00 -10.28
C LEU A 41 -3.56 5.37 -10.62
N TYR A 42 -2.81 6.19 -11.38
CA TYR A 42 -3.23 7.52 -11.82
C TYR A 42 -4.58 7.50 -12.55
N THR A 43 -4.75 6.59 -13.50
CA THR A 43 -6.02 6.44 -14.24
C THR A 43 -7.18 6.13 -13.30
N TRP A 44 -7.00 5.19 -12.37
CA TRP A 44 -8.07 4.79 -11.45
C TRP A 44 -8.40 5.87 -10.43
N VAL A 45 -7.39 6.47 -9.78
CA VAL A 45 -7.64 7.46 -8.73
C VAL A 45 -8.32 8.71 -9.27
N LYS A 46 -8.03 9.12 -10.52
CA LYS A 46 -8.71 10.26 -11.17
C LYS A 46 -10.20 9.97 -11.39
N VAL A 47 -10.53 8.81 -11.95
CA VAL A 47 -11.92 8.42 -12.22
C VAL A 47 -12.70 8.23 -10.92
N ILE A 48 -12.08 7.62 -9.90
CA ILE A 48 -12.74 7.39 -8.61
C ILE A 48 -12.97 8.71 -7.88
N HIS A 49 -11.98 9.60 -7.82
CA HIS A 49 -12.15 10.92 -7.20
C HIS A 49 -13.26 11.75 -7.86
N GLU A 50 -13.35 11.72 -9.20
CA GLU A 50 -14.37 12.45 -9.93
C GLU A 50 -15.79 11.98 -9.58
N LYS A 51 -15.98 10.67 -9.39
CA LYS A 51 -17.29 10.07 -9.11
C LYS A 51 -17.61 9.99 -7.61
N TYR A 52 -16.60 9.84 -6.77
CA TYR A 52 -16.72 9.49 -5.36
C TYR A 52 -15.65 10.24 -4.53
N PRO A 53 -15.76 11.58 -4.40
CA PRO A 53 -14.76 12.39 -3.72
C PRO A 53 -14.64 12.10 -2.21
N ASP A 54 -15.66 11.47 -1.61
CA ASP A 54 -15.68 11.13 -0.18
C ASP A 54 -14.98 9.79 0.15
N LEU A 55 -14.34 9.13 -0.82
CA LEU A 55 -13.62 7.89 -0.59
C LEU A 55 -12.14 8.15 -0.29
N HIS A 56 -11.58 7.35 0.61
CA HIS A 56 -10.16 7.35 0.89
C HIS A 56 -9.46 6.25 0.11
N LEU A 57 -8.46 6.62 -0.68
CA LEU A 57 -7.77 5.73 -1.61
C LEU A 57 -6.37 5.37 -1.12
N MET A 58 -6.01 4.11 -1.28
CA MET A 58 -4.68 3.60 -0.90
C MET A 58 -3.93 3.09 -2.14
N GLY A 59 -2.72 3.59 -2.33
CA GLY A 59 -1.76 3.03 -3.27
C GLY A 59 -0.96 1.89 -2.65
N VAL A 60 -0.50 0.96 -3.48
CA VAL A 60 0.41 -0.12 -3.09
C VAL A 60 1.80 0.45 -2.88
N GLY A 61 2.37 0.27 -1.69
CA GLY A 61 3.79 0.52 -1.41
C GLY A 61 4.60 -0.77 -1.33
N HIS A 62 5.93 -0.63 -1.37
CA HIS A 62 6.86 -1.76 -1.35
C HIS A 62 8.28 -1.35 -0.91
N THR A 63 9.12 -0.95 -1.87
CA THR A 63 10.51 -0.51 -1.65
C THR A 63 10.59 1.01 -1.67
N ALA A 64 11.68 1.59 -1.16
CA ALA A 64 11.89 3.04 -1.21
C ALA A 64 11.79 3.62 -2.63
N ARG A 65 12.35 2.91 -3.64
CA ARG A 65 12.25 3.32 -5.04
C ARG A 65 10.80 3.28 -5.54
N TRP A 66 10.10 2.18 -5.30
CA TRP A 66 8.69 2.02 -5.67
C TRP A 66 7.83 3.14 -5.07
N ASN A 67 7.98 3.35 -3.76
CA ASN A 67 7.23 4.36 -3.01
C ASN A 67 7.50 5.76 -3.56
N LYS A 68 8.77 6.08 -3.89
CA LYS A 68 9.11 7.35 -4.55
C LYS A 68 8.35 7.54 -5.86
N THR A 69 8.43 6.56 -6.78
CA THR A 69 7.76 6.65 -8.08
C THR A 69 6.24 6.77 -7.97
N VAL A 70 5.62 6.00 -7.06
CA VAL A 70 4.17 6.07 -6.83
C VAL A 70 3.77 7.43 -6.25
N LEU A 71 4.48 7.92 -5.24
CA LEU A 71 4.15 9.17 -4.56
C LEU A 71 4.41 10.41 -5.43
N GLU A 72 5.50 10.44 -6.20
CA GLU A 72 5.79 11.56 -7.11
C GLU A 72 4.68 11.75 -8.15
N LYS A 73 4.08 10.65 -8.63
CA LYS A 73 3.00 10.70 -9.63
C LYS A 73 1.60 10.82 -9.02
N ASN A 74 1.35 10.16 -7.88
CA ASN A 74 0.01 9.95 -7.35
C ASN A 74 -0.23 10.44 -5.93
N GLY A 75 0.78 10.95 -5.21
CA GLY A 75 0.69 11.29 -3.78
C GLY A 75 -0.42 12.31 -3.46
N GLN A 76 -0.73 13.21 -4.40
CA GLN A 76 -1.84 14.16 -4.24
C GLN A 76 -3.23 13.49 -4.33
N TYR A 77 -3.34 12.36 -5.02
CA TYR A 77 -4.59 11.64 -5.31
C TYR A 77 -4.81 10.39 -4.44
N ILE A 78 -3.95 10.13 -3.47
CA ILE A 78 -4.12 9.03 -2.50
C ILE A 78 -4.00 9.57 -1.07
N ASP A 79 -4.66 8.89 -0.16
CA ASP A 79 -4.65 9.19 1.27
C ASP A 79 -3.59 8.35 1.99
N PHE A 80 -3.42 7.10 1.55
CA PHE A 80 -2.51 6.15 2.17
C PHE A 80 -1.61 5.48 1.15
N LEU A 81 -0.42 5.08 1.61
CA LEU A 81 0.46 4.16 0.90
C LEU A 81 0.63 2.92 1.77
N THR A 82 0.27 1.74 1.26
CA THR A 82 0.32 0.50 2.04
C THR A 82 1.75 0.02 2.21
N GLN A 83 2.03 -0.71 3.29
CA GLN A 83 3.29 -1.41 3.49
C GLN A 83 3.01 -2.79 4.08
N HIS A 84 3.63 -3.81 3.50
CA HIS A 84 3.60 -5.16 4.06
C HIS A 84 4.96 -5.48 4.68
N TYR A 85 4.94 -6.08 5.87
CA TYR A 85 6.11 -6.52 6.61
C TYR A 85 5.79 -7.85 7.28
N TYR A 86 6.48 -8.91 6.87
CA TYR A 86 6.28 -10.25 7.41
C TYR A 86 7.47 -10.63 8.29
N VAL A 87 7.15 -11.21 9.45
CA VAL A 87 8.13 -11.82 10.36
C VAL A 87 7.89 -13.32 10.29
N ASN A 88 8.91 -14.05 9.88
CA ASN A 88 8.87 -15.50 9.83
C ASN A 88 9.98 -16.10 10.69
N SER A 89 9.65 -17.22 11.31
CA SER A 89 10.56 -18.05 12.09
C SER A 89 10.50 -19.44 11.50
N GLN A 90 11.66 -20.01 11.15
CA GLN A 90 11.72 -21.42 10.80
C GLN A 90 11.92 -22.20 12.10
N VAL A 91 11.19 -23.31 12.24
CA VAL A 91 11.33 -24.21 13.37
C VAL A 91 11.85 -25.53 12.84
N ARG A 92 12.97 -26.00 13.39
CA ARG A 92 13.57 -27.28 13.07
C ARG A 92 13.90 -28.01 14.36
N ASP A 93 13.46 -29.27 14.47
CA ASP A 93 13.69 -30.13 15.64
C ASP A 93 13.30 -29.46 16.97
N GLY A 94 12.18 -28.73 16.97
CA GLY A 94 11.67 -28.01 18.15
C GLY A 94 12.44 -26.74 18.53
N LYS A 95 13.41 -26.31 17.71
CA LYS A 95 14.19 -25.08 17.92
C LYS A 95 13.91 -24.06 16.83
N ILE A 96 13.83 -22.79 17.23
CA ILE A 96 13.73 -21.68 16.27
C ILE A 96 15.10 -21.47 15.63
N GLU A 97 15.14 -21.56 14.31
CA GLU A 97 16.29 -21.13 13.53
C GLU A 97 16.32 -19.61 13.45
N ASN A 98 17.48 -19.02 13.75
CA ASN A 98 17.71 -17.58 13.78
C ASN A 98 16.67 -16.81 14.62
N PRO A 99 16.61 -17.04 15.95
CA PRO A 99 15.61 -16.40 16.83
C PRO A 99 15.69 -14.88 16.81
N ASN A 100 16.83 -14.30 16.44
CA ASN A 100 17.03 -12.84 16.31
C ASN A 100 16.14 -12.20 15.23
N SER A 101 15.67 -12.95 14.22
CA SER A 101 14.70 -12.44 13.25
C SER A 101 13.37 -12.07 13.93
N THR A 102 12.99 -12.86 14.93
CA THR A 102 11.68 -12.83 15.58
C THR A 102 11.72 -12.02 16.86
N LEU A 103 12.74 -12.25 17.71
CA LEU A 103 12.91 -11.56 18.98
C LEU A 103 13.04 -10.04 18.82
N PHE A 104 13.74 -9.60 17.77
CA PHE A 104 13.94 -8.18 17.47
C PHE A 104 13.01 -7.65 16.37
N ALA A 105 11.97 -8.40 15.99
CA ALA A 105 11.04 -7.98 14.96
C ALA A 105 10.38 -6.61 15.25
N PRO A 106 9.94 -6.29 16.48
CA PRO A 106 9.39 -4.97 16.79
C PRO A 106 10.38 -3.83 16.51
N ALA A 107 11.64 -3.97 16.98
CA ALA A 107 12.67 -2.95 16.77
C ALA A 107 13.02 -2.78 15.28
N LYS A 108 13.06 -3.88 14.52
CA LYS A 108 13.28 -3.84 13.06
C LYS A 108 12.12 -3.18 12.32
N MET A 109 10.88 -3.47 12.72
CA MET A 109 9.69 -2.84 12.17
C MET A 109 9.66 -1.34 12.48
N GLU A 110 10.01 -0.93 13.70
CA GLU A 110 10.11 0.48 14.06
C GLU A 110 11.15 1.22 13.22
N ALA A 111 12.35 0.64 13.04
CA ALA A 111 13.38 1.20 12.17
C ALA A 111 12.90 1.31 10.70
N HIS A 112 12.15 0.32 10.22
CA HIS A 112 11.56 0.32 8.89
C HIS A 112 10.51 1.45 8.74
N LEU A 113 9.61 1.60 9.70
CA LEU A 113 8.61 2.68 9.72
C LEU A 113 9.27 4.06 9.77
N LYS A 114 10.33 4.24 10.58
CA LYS A 114 11.12 5.47 10.63
C LYS A 114 11.76 5.81 9.29
N LEU A 115 12.28 4.81 8.57
CA LEU A 115 12.84 4.98 7.23
C LEU A 115 11.76 5.40 6.23
N LEU A 116 10.62 4.71 6.22
CA LEU A 116 9.49 5.02 5.35
C LEU A 116 8.95 6.44 5.60
N GLY A 117 8.75 6.80 6.88
CA GLY A 117 8.28 8.11 7.29
C GLY A 117 9.15 9.26 6.75
N LYS A 118 10.48 9.10 6.77
CA LYS A 118 11.40 10.11 6.18
C LYS A 118 11.21 10.26 4.66
N THR A 119 10.89 9.18 3.96
CA THR A 119 10.69 9.22 2.50
C THR A 119 9.32 9.76 2.09
N THR A 120 8.26 9.43 2.83
CA THR A 120 6.90 9.95 2.59
C THR A 120 6.77 11.41 2.96
N TYR A 121 7.33 11.84 4.10
CA TYR A 121 7.28 13.22 4.58
C TYR A 121 7.91 14.21 3.58
N ARG A 122 9.07 13.86 3.01
CA ARG A 122 9.71 14.67 1.96
C ARG A 122 8.82 14.86 0.72
N ASN A 123 7.97 13.88 0.40
CA ASN A 123 7.06 13.96 -0.72
C ASN A 123 5.77 14.72 -0.36
N GLN A 124 5.25 14.60 0.86
CA GLN A 124 4.09 15.39 1.34
C GLN A 124 4.35 16.90 1.28
N TYR A 125 5.53 17.35 1.71
CA TYR A 125 5.94 18.75 1.61
C TYR A 125 5.98 19.25 0.16
N LYS A 126 6.47 18.42 -0.77
CA LYS A 126 6.53 18.79 -2.20
C LYS A 126 5.15 18.94 -2.85
N ILE A 127 4.14 18.24 -2.33
CA ILE A 127 2.77 18.27 -2.86
C ILE A 127 1.83 19.16 -2.04
N GLY A 128 2.34 19.93 -1.08
CA GLY A 128 1.56 20.89 -0.30
C GLY A 128 0.54 20.27 0.68
N LYS A 129 0.63 18.97 0.96
CA LYS A 129 -0.17 18.33 2.03
C LYS A 129 0.57 18.54 3.36
N ASN A 130 0.16 19.52 4.16
CA ASN A 130 0.60 19.63 5.55
C ASN A 130 -0.08 18.54 6.40
N PRO A 131 0.63 17.96 7.40
CA PRO A 131 0.09 16.94 8.28
C PRO A 131 -1.09 17.44 9.13
#